data_AF-A0A4P9ZTA9-F1
#
_entry.id   AF-A0A4P9ZTA9-F1
#
_cell.length_a   1.000
_cell.length_b   1.000
_cell.length_c   1.000
_cell.angle_alpha   90.00
_cell.angle_beta   90.00
_cell.angle_gamma   90.00
#
_symmetry.space_group_name_H-M   'P 1'
#
loop_
_entity.id
_entity.type
_entity.pdbx_description
1 polymer ?
#
loop_
_entity_poly.entity_id
_entity_poly.type
_entity_poly.pdbx_seq_one_letter_code
_entity_poly.pdbx_strand_id
1 'polypeptide(L)'
;MARHSIATDHVSVVSGQSTAVYNAVHSPDGELVVAVADMAILTQGPTDALDALLTGLLAHPTRMGAPTVLCFDGNLAPSTVARVIHPQYQPCLCTVFEPTSGPKAIKLIEAWQHLHTSMGISDGPGFRQTLSRLTSSHPVVNYATPDRSELAALFGALESLTAWQDGWDANVSQLVSNLHHPWATVMARRGRQTGPDSMPGGSTATTIAPATAQTMLKQALMLVTTIVPNLVVKLGSIGVLIVRAYRAQSSDDSTGIPGGLSQPIRPLELPSERFPSGTAAWQVAGFIPIDGGYPLTIELAYIPAHLCTSIRSVAGAGDRSDVVFAHITDS
;
A
#
# COMPACT_ATOMS: atom_id res chain seq x y z
N MET A 1 15.77 -6.44 19.20
CA MET A 1 16.54 -5.72 18.17
C MET A 1 17.98 -6.19 18.11
N ALA A 2 18.79 -6.05 19.17
CA ALA A 2 20.19 -6.53 19.19
C ALA A 2 20.36 -8.02 18.79
N ARG A 3 19.48 -8.91 19.28
CA ARG A 3 19.49 -10.35 18.91
C ARG A 3 19.23 -10.63 17.42
N HIS A 4 18.67 -9.67 16.69
CA HIS A 4 18.36 -9.76 15.26
C HIS A 4 19.24 -8.84 14.41
N SER A 5 20.33 -8.30 14.98
CA SER A 5 21.23 -7.36 14.31
C SER A 5 20.52 -6.11 13.76
N ILE A 6 19.44 -5.68 14.40
CA ILE A 6 18.75 -4.44 14.07
C ILE A 6 19.36 -3.32 14.92
N ALA A 7 19.91 -2.30 14.26
CA ALA A 7 20.47 -1.11 14.90
C ALA A 7 19.42 -0.40 15.77
N THR A 8 19.84 0.13 16.91
CA THR A 8 18.95 0.78 17.90
C THR A 8 19.28 2.24 18.13
N ASP A 9 20.18 2.83 17.35
CA ASP A 9 20.68 4.20 17.56
C ASP A 9 19.59 5.27 17.44
N HIS A 10 18.48 4.92 16.77
CA HIS A 10 17.31 5.79 16.59
C HIS A 10 16.09 5.35 17.42
N VAL A 11 16.27 4.46 18.39
CA VAL A 11 15.20 4.07 19.33
C VAL A 11 15.16 5.09 20.47
N SER A 12 14.12 5.92 20.47
CA SER A 12 13.90 6.91 21.51
C SER A 12 13.34 6.28 22.79
N VAL A 13 13.92 6.63 23.93
CA VAL A 13 13.35 6.32 25.26
C VAL A 13 12.68 7.57 25.79
N VAL A 14 11.38 7.50 26.05
CA VAL A 14 10.60 8.63 26.57
C VAL A 14 10.44 8.46 28.07
N SER A 15 11.08 9.33 28.85
CA SER A 15 11.01 9.28 30.32
C SER A 15 9.57 9.46 30.81
N GLY A 16 9.18 8.65 31.79
CA GLY A 16 7.82 8.69 32.38
C GLY A 16 6.73 8.04 31.53
N GLN A 17 7.04 7.45 30.38
CA GLN A 17 6.09 6.73 29.54
C GLN A 17 6.38 5.23 29.56
N SER A 18 5.32 4.43 29.62
CA SER A 18 5.43 2.97 29.50
C SER A 18 5.76 2.57 28.06
N THR A 19 6.58 1.53 27.89
CA THR A 19 6.71 0.88 26.58
C THR A 19 5.36 0.33 26.14
N ALA A 20 5.09 0.40 24.83
CA ALA A 20 3.86 -0.14 24.28
C ALA A 20 3.74 -1.65 24.54
N VAL A 21 2.58 -2.13 24.99
CA VAL A 21 2.34 -3.55 25.30
C VAL A 21 1.08 -4.04 24.58
N TYR A 22 1.17 -5.24 23.99
CA TYR A 22 0.04 -5.98 23.44
C TYR A 22 -0.04 -7.33 24.16
N ASN A 23 -1.14 -7.56 24.87
CA ASN A 23 -1.42 -8.82 25.55
C ASN A 23 -2.57 -9.51 24.84
N ALA A 24 -2.33 -10.71 24.31
CA ALA A 24 -3.34 -11.55 23.71
C ALA A 24 -3.47 -12.87 24.48
N VAL A 25 -4.71 -13.24 24.79
CA VAL A 25 -5.06 -14.52 25.38
C VAL A 25 -5.72 -15.36 24.30
N HIS A 26 -5.17 -16.55 24.09
CA HIS A 26 -5.69 -17.51 23.13
C HIS A 26 -6.32 -18.69 23.87
N SER A 27 -7.32 -19.30 23.24
CA SER A 27 -7.92 -20.54 23.70
C SER A 27 -6.97 -21.74 23.46
N PRO A 28 -7.24 -22.92 24.03
CA PRO A 28 -6.42 -24.11 23.79
C PRO A 28 -6.34 -24.55 22.32
N ASP A 29 -7.35 -24.20 21.52
CA ASP A 29 -7.44 -24.40 20.08
C ASP A 29 -6.72 -23.32 19.26
N GLY A 30 -6.15 -22.30 19.91
CA GLY A 30 -5.33 -21.27 19.28
C GLY A 30 -6.11 -20.02 18.83
N GLU A 31 -7.42 -19.98 19.05
CA GLU A 31 -8.26 -18.83 18.70
C GLU A 31 -8.03 -17.65 19.64
N LEU A 32 -8.07 -16.43 19.11
CA LEU A 32 -7.94 -15.22 19.92
C LEU A 32 -9.20 -15.01 20.77
N VAL A 33 -9.07 -15.09 22.10
CA VAL A 33 -10.18 -14.88 23.04
C VAL A 33 -10.31 -13.40 23.41
N VAL A 34 -9.19 -12.77 23.76
CA VAL A 34 -9.17 -11.35 24.12
C VAL A 34 -7.78 -10.77 23.83
N ALA A 35 -7.76 -9.52 23.38
CA ALA A 35 -6.55 -8.74 23.24
C ALA A 35 -6.71 -7.38 23.93
N VAL A 36 -5.68 -6.97 24.66
CA VAL A 36 -5.56 -5.65 25.27
C VAL A 36 -4.26 -5.01 24.82
N ALA A 37 -4.36 -3.81 24.25
CA ALA A 37 -3.22 -3.06 23.73
C ALA A 37 -3.13 -1.69 24.43
N ASP A 38 -1.97 -1.40 25.03
CA ASP A 38 -1.61 -0.05 25.44
C ASP A 38 -0.49 0.46 24.53
N MET A 39 -0.85 1.32 23.60
CA MET A 39 0.03 1.87 22.56
C MET A 39 0.18 3.38 22.70
N ALA A 40 -0.12 3.96 23.86
CA ALA A 40 -0.19 5.41 24.06
C ALA A 40 1.13 6.14 23.74
N ILE A 41 2.27 5.51 23.99
CA ILE A 41 3.59 6.10 23.67
C ILE A 41 3.77 6.40 22.16
N LEU A 42 3.07 5.67 21.27
CA LEU A 42 3.18 5.85 19.82
C LEU A 42 2.40 7.07 19.31
N THR A 43 1.45 7.59 20.10
CA THR A 43 0.68 8.79 19.73
C THR A 43 1.29 10.08 20.28
N GLN A 44 2.21 9.97 21.25
CA GLN A 44 2.86 11.08 21.94
C GLN A 44 4.38 11.14 21.69
N GLY A 45 4.88 10.35 20.73
CA GLY A 45 6.31 10.21 20.47
C GLY A 45 6.99 11.55 20.14
N PRO A 46 8.28 11.71 20.48
CA PRO A 46 9.02 12.96 20.28
C PRO A 46 9.19 13.22 18.79
N THR A 47 8.40 14.16 18.28
CA THR A 47 8.35 14.50 16.87
C THR A 47 9.66 15.17 16.40
N ASP A 48 10.37 15.85 17.29
CA ASP A 48 11.67 16.48 17.03
C ASP A 48 12.76 15.46 16.64
N ALA A 49 12.76 14.27 17.27
CA ALA A 49 13.73 13.22 16.95
C ALA A 49 13.50 12.65 15.55
N LEU A 50 12.23 12.53 15.14
CA LEU A 50 11.87 12.13 13.78
C LEU A 50 12.29 13.20 12.76
N ASP A 51 12.08 14.48 13.05
CA ASP A 51 12.50 15.56 12.15
C ASP A 51 14.02 15.59 11.97
N ALA A 52 14.77 15.45 13.07
CA ALA A 52 16.22 15.40 13.02
C ALA A 52 16.71 14.20 12.20
N LEU A 53 16.06 13.03 12.35
CA LEU A 53 16.33 11.85 11.56
C LEU A 53 16.05 12.12 10.08
N LEU A 54 14.82 12.51 9.72
CA LEU A 54 14.40 12.74 8.33
C LEU A 54 15.26 13.84 7.65
N THR A 55 15.60 14.90 8.38
CA THR A 55 16.50 15.96 7.90
C THR A 55 17.91 15.43 7.66
N GLY A 56 18.44 14.61 8.58
CA GLY A 56 19.74 13.96 8.42
C GLY A 56 19.78 13.01 7.22
N LEU A 57 18.67 12.32 6.94
CA LEU A 57 18.53 11.47 5.74
C LEU A 57 18.60 12.31 4.46
N LEU A 58 17.92 13.47 4.43
CA LEU A 58 17.94 14.38 3.28
C LEU A 58 19.26 15.10 3.05
N ALA A 59 20.01 15.38 4.11
CA ALA A 59 21.30 16.06 3.97
C ALA A 59 22.31 15.22 3.18
N HIS A 60 22.14 13.90 3.15
CA HIS A 60 23.11 12.96 2.60
C HIS A 60 22.46 11.76 1.87
N PRO A 61 21.67 12.00 0.80
CA PRO A 61 20.91 10.93 0.12
C PRO A 61 21.82 9.89 -0.56
N THR A 62 23.08 10.24 -0.82
CA THR A 62 24.08 9.38 -1.46
C THR A 62 25.03 8.69 -0.48
N ARG A 63 24.92 8.95 0.84
CA ARG A 63 25.76 8.25 1.81
C ARG A 63 25.47 6.76 1.75
N MET A 64 26.52 5.95 1.64
CA MET A 64 26.39 4.51 1.86
C MET A 64 25.73 4.28 3.22
N GLY A 65 24.61 3.56 3.22
CA GLY A 65 23.81 3.29 4.41
C GLY A 65 22.60 4.21 4.61
N ALA A 66 22.36 5.21 3.75
CA ALA A 66 21.09 5.93 3.76
C ALA A 66 19.94 4.93 3.44
N PRO A 67 18.83 4.95 4.22
CA PRO A 67 17.67 4.13 3.94
C PRO A 67 17.06 4.59 2.62
N THR A 68 16.74 3.63 1.75
CA THR A 68 16.01 3.87 0.50
C THR A 68 14.53 3.55 0.65
N VAL A 69 14.16 2.89 1.75
CA VAL A 69 12.79 2.48 2.07
C VAL A 69 12.47 2.92 3.49
N LEU A 70 11.31 3.54 3.67
CA LEU A 70 10.76 3.94 4.96
C LEU A 70 9.42 3.23 5.16
N CYS A 71 9.40 2.24 6.05
CA CYS A 71 8.18 1.54 6.44
C CYS A 71 7.60 2.18 7.70
N PHE A 72 6.29 2.38 7.72
CA PHE A 72 5.57 2.82 8.90
C PHE A 72 4.17 2.22 8.94
N ASP A 73 3.59 2.15 10.13
CA ASP A 73 2.28 1.54 10.33
C ASP A 73 1.22 2.55 10.78
N GLY A 74 -0.03 2.10 10.85
CA GLY A 74 -1.15 2.89 11.33
C GLY A 74 -1.17 3.11 12.86
N ASN A 75 -0.18 2.65 13.62
CA ASN A 75 -0.09 2.97 15.05
C ASN A 75 0.36 4.40 15.30
N LEU A 76 1.13 4.99 14.38
CA LEU A 76 1.59 6.37 14.48
C LEU A 76 0.43 7.39 14.54
N ALA A 77 0.67 8.56 15.13
CA ALA A 77 -0.29 9.66 15.09
C ALA A 77 -0.38 10.27 13.68
N PRO A 78 -1.53 10.85 13.27
CA PRO A 78 -1.66 11.50 11.96
C PRO A 78 -0.63 12.60 11.71
N SER A 79 -0.28 13.40 12.73
CA SER A 79 0.76 14.44 12.63
C SER A 79 2.15 13.85 12.36
N THR A 80 2.46 12.68 12.92
CA THR A 80 3.70 11.95 12.65
C THR A 80 3.71 11.38 11.24
N VAL A 81 2.61 10.77 10.80
CA VAL A 81 2.47 10.27 9.42
C VAL A 81 2.59 11.42 8.42
N ALA A 82 2.01 12.60 8.71
CA ALA A 82 2.08 13.79 7.86
C ALA A 82 3.52 14.25 7.60
N ARG A 83 4.39 14.13 8.61
CA ARG A 83 5.83 14.41 8.48
C ARG A 83 6.52 13.39 7.59
N VAL A 84 6.22 12.10 7.76
CA VAL A 84 6.80 11.01 6.95
C VAL A 84 6.42 11.15 5.47
N ILE A 85 5.16 11.48 5.18
CA ILE A 85 4.65 11.59 3.80
C ILE A 85 4.92 12.96 3.17
N HIS A 86 5.64 13.86 3.85
CA HIS A 86 5.86 15.21 3.36
C HIS A 86 6.61 15.18 2.00
N PRO A 87 6.17 15.94 0.97
CA PRO A 87 6.70 15.82 -0.39
C PRO A 87 8.21 16.02 -0.50
N GLN A 88 8.81 16.81 0.39
CA GLN A 88 10.26 17.03 0.44
C GLN A 88 11.09 15.75 0.66
N TYR A 89 10.48 14.69 1.21
CA TYR A 89 11.17 13.42 1.50
C TYR A 89 10.98 12.37 0.39
N GLN A 90 9.92 12.46 -0.40
CA GLN A 90 9.52 11.45 -1.38
C GLN A 90 10.55 11.20 -2.51
N PRO A 91 11.30 12.19 -3.04
CA PRO A 91 12.29 11.93 -4.10
C PRO A 91 13.43 11.01 -3.68
N CYS A 92 13.68 10.89 -2.36
CA CYS A 92 14.81 10.14 -1.81
C CYS A 92 14.39 8.86 -1.08
N LEU A 93 13.09 8.67 -0.82
CA LEU A 93 12.57 7.58 0.02
C LEU A 93 11.37 6.90 -0.61
N CYS A 94 11.44 5.57 -0.71
CA CYS A 94 10.29 4.74 -1.00
C CYS A 94 9.50 4.49 0.30
N THR A 95 8.30 5.04 0.41
CA THR A 95 7.44 4.92 1.59
C THR A 95 6.49 3.73 1.50
N VAL A 96 6.39 2.96 2.58
CA VAL A 96 5.51 1.78 2.69
C VAL A 96 4.63 1.94 3.93
N PHE A 97 3.31 1.94 3.73
CA PHE A 97 2.33 2.08 4.81
C PHE A 97 1.61 0.75 5.12
N GLU A 98 1.67 0.32 6.39
CA GLU A 98 0.92 -0.83 6.89
C GLU A 98 -0.24 -0.40 7.81
N PRO A 99 -1.51 -0.46 7.35
CA PRO A 99 -2.64 0.10 8.10
C PRO A 99 -2.90 -0.51 9.49
N THR A 100 -2.56 -1.78 9.72
CA THR A 100 -2.72 -2.54 10.97
C THR A 100 -4.16 -2.83 11.44
N SER A 101 -5.09 -1.89 11.26
CA SER A 101 -6.53 -2.13 11.43
C SER A 101 -7.37 -1.06 10.72
N GLY A 102 -8.67 -1.29 10.54
CA GLY A 102 -9.59 -0.32 9.92
C GLY A 102 -9.48 1.11 10.48
N PRO A 103 -9.64 1.34 11.80
CA PRO A 103 -9.50 2.67 12.40
C PRO A 103 -8.11 3.29 12.21
N LYS A 104 -7.06 2.47 12.17
CA LYS A 104 -5.67 2.93 12.00
C LYS A 104 -5.33 3.23 10.54
N ALA A 105 -6.00 2.57 9.60
CA ALA A 105 -5.89 2.83 8.17
C ALA A 105 -6.27 4.27 7.82
N ILE A 106 -7.32 4.78 8.45
CA ILE A 106 -7.87 6.14 8.22
C ILE A 106 -6.83 7.23 8.52
N LYS A 107 -5.86 6.97 9.40
CA LYS A 107 -4.84 7.96 9.78
C LYS A 107 -3.97 8.42 8.61
N LEU A 108 -3.79 7.61 7.56
CA LEU A 108 -3.10 8.07 6.35
C LEU A 108 -3.85 9.22 5.67
N ILE A 109 -5.18 9.11 5.63
CA ILE A 109 -6.07 10.13 5.05
C ILE A 109 -6.06 11.39 5.92
N GLU A 110 -6.17 11.25 7.24
CA GLU A 110 -6.09 12.37 8.19
C GLU A 110 -4.74 13.08 8.13
N ALA A 111 -3.64 12.33 8.05
CA ALA A 111 -2.30 12.86 7.92
C ALA A 111 -2.12 13.67 6.63
N TRP A 112 -2.68 13.15 5.54
CA TRP A 112 -2.67 13.83 4.26
C TRP A 112 -3.47 15.15 4.30
N GLN A 113 -4.66 15.16 4.93
CA GLN A 113 -5.39 16.42 5.17
C GLN A 113 -4.58 17.40 6.00
N HIS A 114 -3.98 16.94 7.09
CA HIS A 114 -3.17 17.78 7.96
C HIS A 114 -2.02 18.45 7.20
N LEU A 115 -1.35 17.69 6.34
CA LEU A 115 -0.31 18.19 5.44
C LEU A 115 -0.86 19.30 4.52
N HIS A 116 -2.01 19.09 3.86
CA HIS A 116 -2.63 20.12 3.01
C HIS A 116 -2.97 21.40 3.75
N THR A 117 -3.60 21.29 4.92
CA THR A 117 -3.91 22.44 5.77
C THR A 117 -2.64 23.19 6.15
N SER A 118 -1.57 22.47 6.51
CA SER A 118 -0.27 23.07 6.84
C SER A 118 0.40 23.79 5.67
N MET A 119 0.15 23.33 4.43
CA MET A 119 0.63 23.97 3.19
C MET A 119 -0.27 25.14 2.74
N GLY A 120 -1.31 25.49 3.49
CA GLY A 120 -2.24 26.56 3.14
C GLY A 120 -3.14 26.22 1.94
N ILE A 121 -3.28 24.94 1.60
CA ILE A 121 -4.17 24.48 0.54
C ILE A 121 -5.57 24.41 1.16
N SER A 122 -6.42 25.37 0.83
CA SER A 122 -7.79 25.43 1.34
C SER A 122 -8.71 24.41 0.66
N ASP A 123 -9.73 23.97 1.40
CA ASP A 123 -10.81 23.10 0.93
C ASP A 123 -11.67 23.84 -0.10
N GLY A 124 -11.26 23.82 -1.36
CA GLY A 124 -11.97 24.48 -2.46
C GLY A 124 -11.74 23.80 -3.80
N PRO A 125 -12.27 24.35 -4.91
CA PRO A 125 -12.03 23.80 -6.25
C PRO A 125 -10.55 23.67 -6.61
N GLY A 126 -9.70 24.54 -6.03
CA GLY A 126 -8.24 24.47 -6.12
C GLY A 126 -7.64 23.24 -5.45
N PHE A 127 -8.29 22.69 -4.42
CA PHE A 127 -7.88 21.43 -3.78
C PHE A 127 -7.79 20.31 -4.82
N ARG A 128 -8.76 20.18 -5.73
CA ARG A 128 -8.76 19.16 -6.80
C ARG A 128 -7.56 19.28 -7.74
N GLN A 129 -7.28 20.50 -8.20
CA GLN A 129 -6.19 20.75 -9.15
C GLN A 129 -4.83 20.57 -8.48
N THR A 130 -4.71 21.01 -7.23
CA THR A 130 -3.53 20.77 -6.41
C THR A 130 -3.35 19.29 -6.10
N LEU A 131 -4.43 18.55 -5.85
CA LEU A 131 -4.42 17.11 -5.64
C LEU A 131 -3.85 16.39 -6.84
N SER A 132 -4.44 16.63 -8.01
CA SER A 132 -4.03 16.01 -9.26
C SER A 132 -2.56 16.34 -9.56
N ARG A 133 -2.12 17.58 -9.33
CA ARG A 133 -0.72 17.98 -9.55
C ARG A 133 0.25 17.32 -8.57
N LEU A 134 -0.09 17.29 -7.28
CA LEU A 134 0.77 16.70 -6.25
C LEU A 134 0.88 15.20 -6.47
N THR A 135 -0.24 14.50 -6.64
CA THR A 135 -0.26 13.03 -6.77
C THR A 135 0.37 12.56 -8.08
N SER A 136 0.33 13.40 -9.13
CA SER A 136 0.99 13.09 -10.41
C SER A 136 2.51 13.11 -10.32
N SER A 137 3.08 13.88 -9.40
CA SER A 137 4.52 14.05 -9.29
C SER A 137 5.09 13.35 -8.05
N HIS A 138 4.31 13.27 -6.97
CA HIS A 138 4.72 12.80 -5.65
C HIS A 138 3.53 12.05 -5.01
N PRO A 139 3.53 10.71 -5.00
CA PRO A 139 2.49 9.96 -4.32
C PRO A 139 2.50 10.26 -2.81
N VAL A 140 1.36 10.09 -2.14
CA VAL A 140 1.28 10.28 -0.68
C VAL A 140 2.14 9.23 0.02
N VAL A 141 1.99 7.98 -0.39
CA VAL A 141 2.90 6.89 -0.07
C VAL A 141 3.16 6.04 -1.30
N ASN A 142 4.35 5.48 -1.46
CA ASN A 142 4.66 4.67 -2.65
C ASN A 142 3.90 3.34 -2.62
N TYR A 143 3.81 2.71 -1.45
CA TYR A 143 3.14 1.43 -1.24
C TYR A 143 2.20 1.47 -0.03
N ALA A 144 1.10 0.73 -0.12
CA ALA A 144 0.31 0.36 1.05
C ALA A 144 -0.18 -1.10 0.97
N THR A 145 -0.31 -1.73 2.12
CA THR A 145 -0.57 -3.17 2.25
C THR A 145 -1.87 -3.49 3.02
N PRO A 146 -3.03 -2.89 2.69
CA PRO A 146 -4.26 -3.11 3.45
C PRO A 146 -4.80 -4.54 3.29
N ASP A 147 -5.51 -5.04 4.29
CA ASP A 147 -6.48 -6.13 4.10
C ASP A 147 -7.81 -5.61 3.50
N ARG A 148 -8.81 -6.48 3.36
CA ARG A 148 -10.12 -6.10 2.81
C ARG A 148 -10.87 -5.06 3.65
N SER A 149 -10.81 -5.17 4.98
CA SER A 149 -11.48 -4.26 5.91
C SER A 149 -10.77 -2.90 5.97
N GLU A 150 -9.44 -2.91 5.97
CA GLU A 150 -8.58 -1.73 5.93
C GLU A 150 -8.73 -0.99 4.60
N LEU A 151 -8.83 -1.70 3.48
CA LEU A 151 -9.11 -1.15 2.16
C LEU A 151 -10.44 -0.38 2.14
N ALA A 152 -11.50 -1.00 2.70
CA ALA A 152 -12.81 -0.38 2.80
C ALA A 152 -12.79 0.87 3.69
N ALA A 153 -12.05 0.83 4.81
CA ALA A 153 -11.89 1.97 5.71
C ALA A 153 -11.14 3.14 5.05
N LEU A 154 -10.03 2.86 4.35
CA LEU A 154 -9.29 3.85 3.57
C LEU A 154 -10.17 4.49 2.49
N PHE A 155 -10.92 3.66 1.75
CA PHE A 155 -11.82 4.13 0.72
C PHE A 155 -12.92 5.03 1.29
N GLY A 156 -13.61 4.60 2.36
CA GLY A 156 -14.68 5.38 2.98
C GLY A 156 -14.19 6.72 3.54
N ALA A 157 -13.01 6.73 4.15
CA ALA A 157 -12.36 7.96 4.59
C ALA A 157 -12.04 8.88 3.41
N LEU A 158 -11.43 8.36 2.34
CA LEU A 158 -11.14 9.14 1.14
C LEU A 158 -12.42 9.71 0.51
N GLU A 159 -13.47 8.89 0.36
CA GLU A 159 -14.76 9.29 -0.19
C GLU A 159 -15.38 10.44 0.61
N SER A 160 -15.27 10.42 1.95
CA SER A 160 -15.77 11.49 2.81
C SER A 160 -15.09 12.84 2.60
N LEU A 161 -13.83 12.85 2.17
CA LEU A 161 -13.09 14.10 1.92
C LEU A 161 -13.41 14.70 0.57
N THR A 162 -13.75 13.84 -0.36
CA THR A 162 -13.82 14.19 -1.75
C THR A 162 -15.27 14.28 -2.18
N ALA A 163 -15.75 15.49 -2.44
CA ALA A 163 -16.91 15.71 -3.31
C ALA A 163 -16.57 15.33 -4.77
N TRP A 164 -16.05 14.12 -5.00
CA TRP A 164 -15.41 13.61 -6.22
C TRP A 164 -16.39 12.98 -7.23
N GLN A 165 -17.70 13.08 -6.97
CA GLN A 165 -18.68 12.20 -7.62
C GLN A 165 -18.87 12.44 -9.13
N ASP A 166 -18.61 13.64 -9.64
CA ASP A 166 -18.97 13.94 -11.03
C ASP A 166 -17.82 13.59 -11.99
N GLY A 167 -17.96 12.43 -12.67
CA GLY A 167 -17.14 12.01 -13.82
C GLY A 167 -16.06 10.98 -13.50
N TRP A 168 -15.35 11.11 -12.38
CA TRP A 168 -14.30 10.15 -12.00
C TRP A 168 -14.88 8.76 -11.70
N ASP A 169 -16.03 8.72 -10.99
CA ASP A 169 -16.71 7.48 -10.68
C ASP A 169 -17.18 6.74 -11.95
N ALA A 170 -17.53 7.49 -13.01
CA ALA A 170 -17.91 6.90 -14.30
C ALA A 170 -16.71 6.22 -14.97
N ASN A 171 -15.55 6.87 -15.00
CA ASN A 171 -14.32 6.30 -15.58
C ASN A 171 -13.85 5.06 -14.81
N VAL A 172 -13.84 5.13 -13.48
CA VAL A 172 -13.49 3.97 -12.65
C VAL A 172 -14.52 2.86 -12.80
N SER A 173 -15.82 3.17 -12.81
CA SER A 173 -16.86 2.16 -13.00
C SER A 173 -16.78 1.48 -14.37
N GLN A 174 -16.46 2.24 -15.43
CA GLN A 174 -16.21 1.68 -16.76
C GLN A 174 -14.99 0.76 -16.74
N LEU A 175 -13.89 1.19 -16.12
CA LEU A 175 -12.69 0.35 -15.99
C LEU A 175 -13.00 -0.92 -15.19
N VAL A 176 -13.70 -0.80 -14.05
CA VAL A 176 -14.15 -1.94 -13.26
C VAL A 176 -14.98 -2.89 -14.11
N SER A 177 -15.91 -2.39 -14.94
CA SER A 177 -16.72 -3.23 -15.84
C SER A 177 -15.84 -4.01 -16.82
N ASN A 178 -14.83 -3.37 -17.41
CA ASN A 178 -13.89 -3.99 -18.35
C ASN A 178 -13.00 -5.04 -17.66
N LEU A 179 -12.60 -4.80 -16.42
CA LEU A 179 -11.72 -5.66 -15.65
C LEU A 179 -12.47 -6.77 -14.87
N HIS A 180 -13.76 -6.59 -14.61
CA HIS A 180 -14.53 -7.45 -13.73
C HIS A 180 -14.65 -8.87 -14.26
N HIS A 181 -14.90 -9.06 -15.56
CA HIS A 181 -15.07 -10.41 -16.10
C HIS A 181 -13.79 -11.26 -15.98
N PRO A 182 -12.59 -10.77 -16.39
CA PRO A 182 -11.34 -11.47 -16.13
C PRO A 182 -11.11 -11.74 -14.63
N TRP A 183 -11.34 -10.73 -13.78
CA TRP A 183 -11.12 -10.81 -12.34
C TRP A 183 -12.03 -11.83 -11.65
N ALA A 184 -13.33 -11.74 -11.86
CA ALA A 184 -14.32 -12.65 -11.29
C ALA A 184 -14.07 -14.09 -11.74
N THR A 185 -13.65 -14.29 -12.99
CA THR A 185 -13.29 -15.63 -13.50
C THR A 185 -12.11 -16.23 -12.74
N VAL A 186 -11.08 -15.44 -12.45
CA VAL A 186 -9.90 -15.88 -11.68
C VAL A 186 -10.31 -16.27 -10.26
N MET A 187 -11.08 -15.41 -9.59
CA MET A 187 -11.54 -15.67 -8.21
C MET A 187 -12.47 -16.89 -8.13
N ALA A 188 -13.36 -17.06 -9.12
CA ALA A 188 -14.30 -18.18 -9.16
C ALA A 188 -13.63 -19.55 -9.46
N ARG A 189 -12.59 -19.57 -10.30
CA ARG A 189 -11.89 -20.83 -10.67
C ARG A 189 -11.07 -21.39 -9.52
N ARG A 190 -10.47 -20.54 -8.68
CA ARG A 190 -9.51 -20.98 -7.65
C ARG A 190 -10.15 -21.42 -6.35
N GLY A 191 -11.36 -20.96 -6.06
CA GLY A 191 -12.15 -21.49 -4.94
C GLY A 191 -12.44 -22.99 -5.01
N ARG A 192 -12.27 -23.63 -6.18
CA ARG A 192 -12.53 -25.06 -6.39
C ARG A 192 -11.28 -25.94 -6.33
N GLN A 193 -10.07 -25.38 -6.29
CA GLN A 193 -8.82 -26.13 -6.37
C GLN A 193 -8.22 -26.51 -5.00
N THR A 194 -8.99 -26.48 -3.92
CA THR A 194 -8.56 -27.17 -2.68
C THR A 194 -8.49 -28.67 -2.97
N GLY A 195 -7.28 -29.21 -2.96
CA GLY A 195 -6.99 -30.56 -3.42
C GLY A 195 -7.78 -31.67 -2.70
N PRO A 196 -7.81 -32.88 -3.29
CA PRO A 196 -8.51 -34.05 -2.75
C PRO A 196 -7.98 -34.52 -1.37
N ASP A 197 -6.85 -33.99 -0.90
CA ASP A 197 -6.25 -34.33 0.40
C ASP A 197 -6.64 -33.36 1.54
N SER A 198 -7.66 -32.53 1.34
CA SER A 198 -8.19 -31.70 2.43
C SER A 198 -8.87 -32.61 3.46
N MET A 199 -8.16 -32.82 4.59
CA MET A 199 -8.62 -33.59 5.75
C MET A 199 -10.09 -33.26 6.09
N PRO A 200 -10.93 -34.28 6.34
CA PRO A 200 -12.34 -34.10 6.67
C PRO A 200 -12.44 -33.36 8.01
N GLY A 201 -12.61 -32.04 7.93
CA GLY A 201 -12.55 -31.11 9.06
C GLY A 201 -11.98 -29.73 8.71
N GLY A 202 -11.37 -29.57 7.52
CA GLY A 202 -10.76 -28.32 7.09
C GLY A 202 -11.76 -27.25 6.64
N SER A 203 -11.65 -26.07 7.26
CA SER A 203 -12.23 -24.77 6.90
C SER A 203 -12.79 -24.68 5.47
N THR A 204 -14.09 -24.39 5.35
CA THR A 204 -14.76 -24.16 4.07
C THR A 204 -13.99 -23.12 3.27
N ALA A 205 -13.47 -23.51 2.09
CA ALA A 205 -12.72 -22.62 1.23
C ALA A 205 -13.49 -21.31 1.00
N THR A 206 -12.97 -20.20 1.53
CA THR A 206 -13.64 -18.90 1.46
C THR A 206 -13.56 -18.37 0.03
N THR A 207 -14.59 -18.59 -0.78
CA THR A 207 -14.74 -17.89 -2.07
C THR A 207 -15.18 -16.44 -1.85
N ILE A 208 -14.52 -15.50 -2.53
CA ILE A 208 -15.00 -14.11 -2.60
C ILE A 208 -16.13 -14.06 -3.63
N ALA A 209 -17.30 -13.56 -3.22
CA ALA A 209 -18.44 -13.37 -4.11
C ALA A 209 -18.10 -12.33 -5.21
N PRO A 210 -18.59 -12.49 -6.46
CA PRO A 210 -18.30 -11.56 -7.56
C PRO A 210 -18.60 -10.09 -7.23
N ALA A 211 -19.72 -9.82 -6.56
CA ALA A 211 -20.08 -8.46 -6.14
C ALA A 211 -19.04 -7.86 -5.18
N THR A 212 -18.57 -8.64 -4.20
CA THR A 212 -17.51 -8.23 -3.27
C THR A 212 -16.18 -7.97 -4.01
N ALA A 213 -15.83 -8.84 -4.96
CA ALA A 213 -14.65 -8.68 -5.80
C ALA A 213 -14.71 -7.39 -6.64
N GLN A 214 -15.87 -7.04 -7.18
CA GLN A 214 -16.11 -5.80 -7.92
C GLN A 214 -15.97 -4.56 -7.02
N THR A 215 -16.57 -4.59 -5.82
CA THR A 215 -16.44 -3.50 -4.84
C THR A 215 -14.98 -3.29 -4.42
N MET A 216 -14.25 -4.36 -4.11
CA MET A 216 -12.84 -4.26 -3.75
C MET A 216 -11.99 -3.68 -4.88
N LEU A 217 -12.26 -4.10 -6.12
CA LEU A 217 -11.55 -3.57 -7.29
C LEU A 217 -11.82 -2.06 -7.45
N LYS A 218 -13.08 -1.63 -7.31
CA LYS A 218 -13.43 -0.20 -7.31
C LYS A 218 -12.66 0.56 -6.22
N GLN A 219 -12.68 0.07 -4.99
CA GLN A 219 -11.97 0.67 -3.85
C GLN A 219 -10.46 0.79 -4.11
N ALA A 220 -9.84 -0.30 -4.59
CA ALA A 220 -8.42 -0.33 -4.91
C ALA A 220 -8.05 0.66 -6.02
N LEU A 221 -8.83 0.69 -7.12
CA LEU A 221 -8.62 1.61 -8.23
C LEU A 221 -8.68 3.08 -7.76
N MET A 222 -9.67 3.41 -6.94
CA MET A 222 -9.83 4.75 -6.38
C MET A 222 -8.63 5.17 -5.52
N LEU A 223 -8.06 4.26 -4.74
CA LEU A 223 -6.89 4.56 -3.91
C LEU A 223 -5.62 4.69 -4.76
N VAL A 224 -5.41 3.81 -5.75
CA VAL A 224 -4.18 3.85 -6.56
C VAL A 224 -4.06 5.05 -7.47
N THR A 225 -5.20 5.57 -7.92
CA THR A 225 -5.23 6.77 -8.75
C THR A 225 -5.07 8.05 -7.94
N THR A 226 -5.21 7.98 -6.61
CA THR A 226 -5.36 9.18 -5.77
C THR A 226 -4.24 9.31 -4.75
N ILE A 227 -3.92 8.26 -4.00
CA ILE A 227 -3.03 8.38 -2.84
C ILE A 227 -1.85 7.40 -2.87
N VAL A 228 -2.05 6.17 -3.37
CA VAL A 228 -1.08 5.08 -3.23
C VAL A 228 -0.89 4.35 -4.57
N PRO A 229 0.04 4.74 -5.44
CA PRO A 229 0.18 4.17 -6.78
C PRO A 229 0.50 2.68 -6.79
N ASN A 230 0.95 2.07 -5.68
CA ASN A 230 1.16 0.63 -5.58
C ASN A 230 0.44 0.06 -4.36
N LEU A 231 -0.65 -0.67 -4.59
CA LEU A 231 -1.47 -1.25 -3.55
C LEU A 231 -1.33 -2.78 -3.53
N VAL A 232 -1.14 -3.34 -2.35
CA VAL A 232 -1.00 -4.78 -2.13
C VAL A 232 -2.08 -5.22 -1.14
N VAL A 233 -3.24 -5.63 -1.66
CA VAL A 233 -4.40 -5.98 -0.85
C VAL A 233 -4.31 -7.42 -0.36
N LYS A 234 -4.21 -7.62 0.95
CA LYS A 234 -4.19 -8.92 1.62
C LYS A 234 -5.60 -9.54 1.60
N LEU A 235 -5.72 -10.73 1.01
CA LEU A 235 -7.01 -11.47 0.89
C LEU A 235 -7.09 -12.67 1.84
N GLY A 236 -6.25 -12.70 2.89
CA GLY A 236 -6.12 -13.83 3.81
C GLY A 236 -5.59 -15.08 3.10
N SER A 237 -6.17 -16.23 3.43
CA SER A 237 -5.81 -17.54 2.84
C SER A 237 -6.05 -17.67 1.33
N ILE A 238 -6.70 -16.68 0.72
CA ILE A 238 -6.95 -16.64 -0.73
C ILE A 238 -5.72 -16.15 -1.48
N GLY A 239 -4.96 -15.20 -0.92
CA GLY A 239 -3.77 -14.64 -1.56
C GLY A 239 -3.73 -13.11 -1.49
N VAL A 240 -3.21 -12.49 -2.56
CA VAL A 240 -2.97 -11.04 -2.63
C VAL A 240 -3.41 -10.50 -3.97
N LEU A 241 -4.08 -9.35 -3.96
CA LEU A 241 -4.35 -8.53 -5.13
C LEU A 241 -3.33 -7.37 -5.16
N ILE A 242 -2.56 -7.27 -6.23
CA ILE A 242 -1.66 -6.15 -6.49
C ILE A 242 -2.33 -5.25 -7.51
N VAL A 243 -2.42 -3.95 -7.21
CA VAL A 243 -2.93 -2.93 -8.12
C VAL A 243 -1.88 -1.84 -8.22
N ARG A 244 -1.45 -1.50 -9.43
CA ARG A 244 -0.47 -0.43 -9.68
C ARG A 244 -1.05 0.59 -10.64
N ALA A 245 -0.70 1.84 -10.43
CA ALA A 245 -1.05 2.95 -11.29
C ALA A 245 0.23 3.73 -11.63
N TYR A 246 0.49 3.92 -12.93
CA TYR A 246 1.61 4.71 -13.39
C TYR A 246 1.26 5.46 -14.68
N ARG A 247 1.93 6.58 -14.92
CA ARG A 247 1.77 7.35 -16.15
C ARG A 247 2.75 6.82 -17.19
N ALA A 248 2.27 6.58 -18.40
CA ALA A 248 3.17 6.34 -19.53
C ALA A 248 4.04 7.58 -19.72
N GLN A 249 5.36 7.41 -19.76
CA GLN A 249 6.25 8.52 -20.06
C GLN A 249 6.03 8.96 -21.50
N SER A 250 5.95 10.28 -21.68
CA SER A 250 6.21 10.86 -22.99
C SER A 250 7.65 10.58 -23.35
N SER A 251 7.87 10.03 -24.55
CA SER A 251 9.21 9.83 -25.11
C SER A 251 10.00 11.13 -25.27
N ASP A 252 9.35 12.30 -25.14
CA ASP A 252 9.95 13.61 -25.39
C ASP A 252 10.45 14.33 -24.12
N ASP A 253 10.25 13.77 -22.91
CA ASP A 253 10.62 14.45 -21.67
C ASP A 253 12.10 14.19 -21.30
N SER A 254 13.02 14.78 -22.07
CA SER A 254 14.47 14.69 -21.88
C SER A 254 15.00 15.54 -20.71
N THR A 255 14.14 15.99 -19.79
CA THR A 255 14.47 17.01 -18.77
C THR A 255 15.27 16.47 -17.58
N GLY A 256 15.59 15.17 -17.53
CA GLY A 256 16.69 14.65 -16.72
C GLY A 256 16.59 14.85 -15.20
N ILE A 257 15.41 15.16 -14.65
CA ILE A 257 15.23 15.29 -13.20
C ILE A 257 15.29 13.89 -12.57
N PRO A 258 16.33 13.58 -11.76
CA PRO A 258 16.44 12.30 -11.09
C PRO A 258 15.47 12.27 -9.89
N GLY A 259 14.59 11.28 -9.83
CA GLY A 259 13.76 11.01 -8.63
C GLY A 259 12.27 11.38 -8.71
N GLY A 260 11.77 11.86 -9.86
CA GLY A 260 10.33 11.83 -10.13
C GLY A 260 9.86 10.40 -10.41
N LEU A 261 8.56 10.20 -10.66
CA LEU A 261 8.00 8.98 -11.29
C LEU A 261 8.54 8.76 -12.75
N SER A 262 9.73 9.30 -13.05
CA SER A 262 10.42 9.43 -14.33
C SER A 262 11.37 8.28 -14.65
N GLN A 263 11.44 7.23 -13.83
CA GLN A 263 11.90 5.92 -14.32
C GLN A 263 10.66 5.12 -14.71
N PRO A 264 10.56 4.57 -15.93
CA PRO A 264 9.45 3.71 -16.29
C PRO A 264 9.47 2.57 -15.28
N ILE A 265 8.43 2.53 -14.44
CA ILE A 265 8.22 1.41 -13.54
C ILE A 265 8.15 0.19 -14.45
N ARG A 266 9.15 -0.70 -14.35
CA ARG A 266 9.13 -1.90 -15.16
C ARG A 266 7.82 -2.63 -14.86
N PRO A 267 7.14 -3.13 -15.91
CA PRO A 267 6.08 -4.10 -15.72
C PRO A 267 6.51 -5.12 -14.68
N LEU A 268 5.62 -5.52 -13.78
CA LEU A 268 5.96 -6.49 -12.75
C LEU A 268 6.41 -7.80 -13.43
N GLU A 269 7.72 -7.98 -13.59
CA GLU A 269 8.31 -9.21 -14.15
C GLU A 269 8.24 -10.27 -13.06
N LEU A 270 7.12 -11.00 -13.03
CA LEU A 270 7.04 -12.21 -12.22
C LEU A 270 8.03 -13.24 -12.81
N PRO A 271 8.96 -13.80 -12.02
CA PRO A 271 9.96 -14.72 -12.52
C PRO A 271 9.30 -15.91 -13.23
N SER A 272 9.36 -15.91 -14.56
CA SER A 272 8.66 -16.86 -15.44
C SER A 272 9.05 -18.31 -15.15
N GLU A 273 10.26 -18.54 -14.64
CA GLU A 273 10.78 -19.85 -14.24
C GLU A 273 10.09 -20.43 -13.00
N ARG A 274 9.51 -19.59 -12.13
CA ARG A 274 8.82 -20.03 -10.90
C ARG A 274 7.31 -20.19 -11.06
N PHE A 275 6.76 -19.69 -12.16
CA PHE A 275 5.33 -19.75 -12.44
C PHE A 275 5.11 -20.50 -13.75
N PRO A 276 4.92 -21.84 -13.74
CA PRO A 276 4.56 -22.57 -14.94
C PRO A 276 3.39 -21.87 -15.63
N SER A 277 3.50 -21.68 -16.94
CA SER A 277 2.55 -20.96 -17.79
C SER A 277 1.10 -21.31 -17.39
N GLY A 278 0.42 -20.36 -16.73
CA GLY A 278 -0.94 -20.54 -16.18
C GLY A 278 -1.08 -20.48 -14.65
N THR A 279 0.00 -20.42 -13.87
CA THR A 279 -0.07 -20.42 -12.39
C THR A 279 0.03 -19.05 -11.71
N ALA A 280 0.68 -18.04 -12.31
CA ALA A 280 0.56 -16.64 -11.89
C ALA A 280 -0.54 -15.93 -12.71
N ALA A 281 -1.45 -15.22 -12.02
CA ALA A 281 -2.67 -14.67 -12.61
C ALA A 281 -2.46 -13.24 -13.14
N TRP A 282 -2.11 -13.21 -14.42
CA TRP A 282 -2.24 -12.20 -15.47
C TRP A 282 -2.51 -10.72 -15.12
N GLN A 283 -1.64 -9.92 -15.74
CA GLN A 283 -1.61 -8.47 -15.88
C GLN A 283 -2.67 -8.02 -16.90
N VAL A 284 -3.77 -7.43 -16.42
CA VAL A 284 -4.66 -6.65 -17.29
C VAL A 284 -4.20 -5.20 -17.23
N ALA A 285 -3.71 -4.67 -18.35
CA ALA A 285 -3.43 -3.25 -18.49
C ALA A 285 -4.71 -2.52 -18.91
N GLY A 286 -5.21 -1.65 -18.04
CA GLY A 286 -6.30 -0.73 -18.37
C GLY A 286 -5.80 0.70 -18.51
N PHE A 287 -6.49 1.53 -19.28
CA PHE A 287 -6.19 2.95 -19.40
C PHE A 287 -7.33 3.77 -18.80
N ILE A 288 -6.98 4.73 -17.94
CA ILE A 288 -7.93 5.75 -17.47
C ILE A 288 -7.53 7.07 -18.15
N PRO A 289 -8.39 7.64 -19.02
CA PRO A 289 -8.16 8.99 -19.52
C PRO A 289 -8.27 9.97 -18.34
N ILE A 290 -7.25 10.82 -18.19
CA ILE A 290 -7.27 11.93 -17.22
C ILE A 290 -7.37 13.21 -18.03
N ASP A 291 -8.37 14.04 -17.75
CA ASP A 291 -8.56 15.32 -18.44
C ASP A 291 -7.29 16.17 -18.37
N GLY A 292 -6.74 16.50 -19.54
CA GLY A 292 -5.56 17.35 -19.68
C GLY A 292 -4.22 16.70 -19.29
N GLY A 293 -4.12 15.37 -19.22
CA GLY A 293 -2.87 14.68 -18.90
C GLY A 293 -2.65 13.36 -19.65
N TYR A 294 -1.48 12.75 -19.46
CA TYR A 294 -1.17 11.42 -19.98
C TYR A 294 -2.10 10.36 -19.38
N PRO A 295 -2.52 9.36 -20.17
CA PRO A 295 -3.37 8.28 -19.68
C PRO A 295 -2.65 7.55 -18.53
N LEU A 296 -3.41 7.26 -17.48
CA LEU A 296 -2.93 6.43 -16.39
C LEU A 296 -3.06 4.97 -16.81
N THR A 297 -1.95 4.24 -16.76
CA THR A 297 -1.94 2.80 -16.97
C THR A 297 -2.14 2.13 -15.63
N ILE A 298 -3.11 1.21 -15.57
CA ILE A 298 -3.39 0.38 -14.41
C ILE A 298 -2.92 -1.03 -14.68
N GLU A 299 -2.09 -1.57 -13.80
CA GLU A 299 -1.73 -2.99 -13.77
C GLU A 299 -2.45 -3.68 -12.62
N LEU A 300 -2.99 -4.86 -12.88
CA LEU A 300 -3.59 -5.72 -11.86
C LEU A 300 -2.95 -7.09 -11.91
N ALA A 301 -2.53 -7.61 -10.76
CA ALA A 301 -2.04 -8.97 -10.65
C ALA A 301 -2.65 -9.64 -9.42
N TYR A 302 -2.90 -10.94 -9.49
CA TYR A 302 -3.28 -11.72 -8.32
C TYR A 302 -2.30 -12.87 -8.08
N ILE A 303 -1.86 -12.94 -6.82
CA ILE A 303 -0.94 -13.96 -6.35
C ILE A 303 -1.70 -14.84 -5.35
N PRO A 304 -2.02 -16.09 -5.71
CA PRO A 304 -2.61 -17.07 -4.80
C PRO A 304 -1.76 -17.30 -3.55
N ALA A 305 -2.39 -17.54 -2.39
CA ALA A 305 -1.69 -17.70 -1.11
C ALA A 305 -0.59 -18.78 -1.12
N HIS A 306 -0.84 -19.93 -1.77
CA HIS A 306 0.17 -21.01 -1.89
C HIS A 306 1.42 -20.60 -2.66
N LEU A 307 1.36 -19.54 -3.48
CA LEU A 307 2.50 -18.97 -4.17
C LEU A 307 3.19 -17.87 -3.35
N CYS A 308 2.46 -17.22 -2.44
CA CYS A 308 3.00 -16.15 -1.60
C CYS A 308 4.08 -16.66 -0.62
N THR A 309 3.94 -17.88 -0.09
CA THR A 309 4.94 -18.51 0.80
C THR A 309 6.26 -18.86 0.10
N SER A 310 6.24 -18.94 -1.24
CA SER A 310 7.40 -19.23 -2.08
C SER A 310 8.18 -17.98 -2.50
N ILE A 311 7.68 -16.78 -2.17
CA ILE A 311 8.37 -15.51 -2.40
C ILE A 311 9.41 -15.30 -1.27
N ARG A 312 10.40 -16.19 -1.22
CA ARG A 312 11.63 -15.95 -0.45
C ARG A 312 12.64 -15.25 -1.35
N SER A 313 13.02 -14.03 -0.94
CA SER A 313 14.26 -13.33 -1.27
C SER A 313 14.64 -13.29 -2.77
N VAL A 314 14.15 -12.28 -3.49
CA VAL A 314 14.78 -11.81 -4.76
C VAL A 314 15.77 -10.66 -4.47
N ALA A 315 16.15 -10.44 -3.21
CA ALA A 315 17.22 -9.50 -2.86
C ALA A 315 18.61 -10.16 -3.04
N GLY A 316 18.90 -10.62 -4.26
CA GLY A 316 20.18 -11.19 -4.64
C GLY A 316 20.82 -10.38 -5.77
N ALA A 317 21.79 -9.53 -5.40
CA ALA A 317 22.82 -8.92 -6.23
C ALA A 317 22.39 -8.31 -7.59
N GLY A 318 22.22 -6.98 -7.64
CA GLY A 318 22.59 -6.24 -8.85
C GLY A 318 21.83 -4.97 -9.17
N ASP A 319 20.53 -4.88 -8.91
CA ASP A 319 19.74 -3.72 -9.34
C ASP A 319 18.75 -3.26 -8.27
N ARG A 320 18.81 -1.96 -7.96
CA ARG A 320 18.08 -1.32 -6.87
C ARG A 320 16.74 -0.82 -7.40
N SER A 321 15.64 -1.58 -7.23
CA SER A 321 14.27 -0.99 -7.17
C SER A 321 13.11 -1.94 -6.93
N ASP A 322 13.20 -3.24 -7.22
CA ASP A 322 12.01 -4.11 -7.16
C ASP A 322 11.90 -4.86 -5.82
N VAL A 323 11.40 -4.16 -4.79
CA VAL A 323 11.13 -4.80 -3.50
C VAL A 323 9.80 -5.52 -3.55
N VAL A 324 9.83 -6.84 -3.78
CA VAL A 324 8.66 -7.72 -3.60
C VAL A 324 8.59 -8.13 -2.13
N PHE A 325 7.70 -7.50 -1.36
CA PHE A 325 7.34 -7.98 -0.03
C PHE A 325 6.22 -9.02 -0.14
N ALA A 326 6.50 -10.26 0.25
CA ALA A 326 5.45 -11.20 0.65
C ALA A 326 5.97 -12.13 1.74
N HIS A 327 5.79 -11.71 2.99
CA HIS A 327 5.58 -12.66 4.09
C HIS A 327 4.12 -12.48 4.50
N ILE A 328 3.24 -13.30 3.93
CA ILE A 328 1.84 -13.40 4.39
C ILE A 328 1.88 -14.38 5.54
N THR A 329 1.77 -13.88 6.76
CA THR A 329 1.44 -14.73 7.91
C THR A 329 -0.07 -14.75 8.04
N ASP A 330 -0.64 -15.93 8.25
CA ASP A 330 -2.05 -16.08 8.60
C ASP A 330 -2.33 -15.23 9.86
N SER A 331 -3.25 -14.26 9.73
CA SER A 331 -3.87 -13.54 10.84
C SER A 331 -5.31 -14.02 10.98
#